data_AF-A0A819JPI8-F1
#
_entry.id   AF-A0A819JPI8-F1
#
_cell.length_a   1.000
_cell.length_b   1.000
_cell.length_c   1.000
_cell.angle_alpha   90.00
_cell.angle_beta   90.00
_cell.angle_gamma   90.00
#
_symmetry.space_group_name_H-M   'P 1'
#
loop_
_entity.id
_entity.type
_entity.pdbx_description
1 polymer ?
#
loop_
_entity_poly.entity_id
_entity_poly.type
_entity_poly.pdbx_seq_one_letter_code
_entity_poly.pdbx_strand_id
1 'polypeptide(L)'
;MKHNDFLCGVIEGYYGRPWSFNQRKTLFEYCLRFGLNTYVYAPKDDAKHRSRWRDLYSSEESSELSQLIHIAKRYGIKFIYALSPGLDIIYSSEKDLTSLKRKFDQLSTFGCEYWAILFDDIESEMSQQDKDNFASFGHAQVALTNEIYDYLDKPNVLLFCPTQYCSRMAKPSLERSSYLQIIGNGLHPDIDIFWT
;
A
#
# COMPACT_ATOMS: atom_id res chain seq x y z
N MET A 1 -7.78 1.82 25.19
CA MET A 1 -6.82 0.78 24.76
C MET A 1 -7.20 0.41 23.34
N LYS A 2 -6.39 0.76 22.32
CA LYS A 2 -6.60 0.21 20.97
C LYS A 2 -6.49 -1.31 21.12
N HIS A 3 -7.54 -2.07 20.83
CA HIS A 3 -7.43 -3.53 20.77
C HIS A 3 -6.34 -3.83 19.74
N ASN A 4 -5.26 -4.46 20.20
CA ASN A 4 -4.08 -4.75 19.38
C ASN A 4 -4.43 -5.92 18.45
N ASP A 5 -5.12 -5.60 17.37
CA ASP A 5 -5.81 -6.58 16.52
C ASP A 5 -4.85 -7.05 15.42
N PHE A 6 -3.95 -7.97 15.80
CA PHE A 6 -2.87 -8.51 14.97
C PHE A 6 -3.36 -8.89 13.56
N LEU A 7 -2.72 -8.32 12.54
CA LEU A 7 -3.06 -8.58 11.14
C LEU A 7 -2.49 -9.94 10.73
N CYS A 8 -3.37 -10.93 10.55
CA CYS A 8 -3.01 -12.27 10.12
C CYS A 8 -3.85 -12.68 8.92
N GLY A 9 -3.21 -13.03 7.81
CA GLY A 9 -3.93 -13.22 6.56
C GLY A 9 -3.06 -13.44 5.35
N VAL A 10 -3.59 -13.06 4.18
CA VAL A 10 -2.98 -13.33 2.88
C VAL A 10 -2.78 -12.04 2.10
N ILE A 11 -1.61 -11.90 1.47
CA ILE A 11 -1.31 -10.86 0.49
C ILE A 11 -1.32 -11.46 -0.92
N GLU A 12 -2.16 -10.94 -1.83
CA GLU A 12 -2.07 -11.24 -3.26
C GLU A 12 -0.96 -10.36 -3.86
N GLY A 13 0.31 -10.65 -3.55
CA GLY A 13 1.45 -9.75 -3.84
C GLY A 13 2.42 -10.21 -4.92
N TYR A 14 2.08 -11.28 -5.66
CA TYR A 14 2.96 -11.95 -6.61
C TYR A 14 2.86 -11.36 -8.04
N TYR A 15 3.87 -11.67 -8.87
CA TYR A 15 3.87 -11.43 -10.31
C TYR A 15 3.15 -12.52 -11.07
N GLY A 16 2.46 -12.16 -12.16
CA GLY A 16 1.65 -13.06 -12.97
C GLY A 16 0.15 -12.85 -12.79
N ARG A 17 -0.64 -13.74 -13.41
CA ARG A 17 -2.11 -13.60 -13.50
C ARG A 17 -2.76 -13.42 -12.11
N PRO A 18 -3.43 -12.28 -11.86
CA PRO A 18 -4.16 -12.05 -10.62
C PRO A 18 -5.26 -13.09 -10.41
N TRP A 19 -5.63 -13.31 -9.16
CA TRP A 19 -6.80 -14.14 -8.83
C TRP A 19 -8.06 -13.53 -9.43
N SER A 20 -8.94 -14.40 -9.92
CA SER A 20 -10.30 -14.00 -10.30
C SER A 20 -11.12 -13.62 -9.07
N PHE A 21 -12.18 -12.84 -9.29
CA PHE A 21 -13.16 -12.49 -8.27
C PHE A 21 -13.64 -13.70 -7.43
N ASN A 22 -13.99 -14.81 -8.08
CA ASN A 22 -14.46 -16.01 -7.40
C ASN A 22 -13.37 -16.68 -6.55
N GLN A 23 -12.11 -16.69 -7.02
CA GLN A 23 -10.99 -17.21 -6.22
C GLN A 23 -10.75 -16.37 -4.96
N ARG A 24 -10.84 -15.04 -5.06
CA ARG A 24 -10.74 -14.14 -3.90
C ARG A 24 -11.88 -14.35 -2.91
N LYS A 25 -13.10 -14.55 -3.39
CA LYS A 25 -14.24 -14.91 -2.53
C LYS A 25 -13.99 -16.23 -1.79
N THR A 26 -13.56 -17.28 -2.49
CA THR A 26 -13.21 -18.57 -1.87
C THR A 26 -12.07 -18.43 -0.86
N LEU A 27 -11.09 -17.56 -1.13
CA LEU A 27 -10.05 -17.24 -0.17
C LEU A 27 -10.62 -16.63 1.12
N PHE A 28 -11.58 -15.70 1.03
CA PHE A 28 -12.20 -15.11 2.23
C PHE A 28 -12.95 -16.15 3.07
N GLU A 29 -13.60 -17.12 2.44
CA GLU A 29 -14.22 -18.26 3.13
C GLU A 29 -13.17 -19.08 3.90
N TYR A 30 -12.01 -19.35 3.29
CA TYR A 30 -10.91 -20.03 3.97
C TYR A 30 -10.30 -19.20 5.09
N CYS A 31 -10.09 -17.90 4.88
CA CYS A 31 -9.58 -17.01 5.92
C CYS A 31 -10.47 -17.06 7.16
N LEU A 32 -11.80 -16.92 6.99
CA LEU A 32 -12.76 -17.06 8.09
C LEU A 32 -12.65 -18.43 8.77
N ARG A 33 -12.61 -19.52 7.99
CA ARG A 33 -12.50 -20.89 8.52
C ARG A 33 -11.24 -21.11 9.35
N PHE A 34 -10.14 -20.46 9.00
CA PHE A 34 -8.85 -20.57 9.68
C PHE A 34 -8.62 -19.50 10.76
N GLY A 35 -9.59 -18.61 10.98
CA GLY A 35 -9.47 -17.51 11.95
C GLY A 35 -8.50 -16.39 11.51
N LEU A 36 -8.21 -16.29 10.21
CA LEU A 36 -7.48 -15.18 9.61
C LEU A 36 -8.42 -13.99 9.42
N ASN A 37 -7.87 -12.77 9.52
CA ASN A 37 -8.65 -11.53 9.57
C ASN A 37 -8.25 -10.50 8.50
N THR A 38 -7.25 -10.78 7.67
CA THR A 38 -6.67 -9.78 6.76
C THR A 38 -6.53 -10.31 5.33
N TYR A 39 -6.79 -9.43 4.36
CA TYR A 39 -6.46 -9.63 2.96
C TYR A 39 -5.84 -8.36 2.39
N VAL A 40 -4.64 -8.47 1.80
CA VAL A 40 -3.96 -7.36 1.13
C VAL A 40 -4.07 -7.52 -0.38
N TYR A 41 -4.76 -6.58 -1.02
CA TYR A 41 -4.87 -6.48 -2.48
C TYR A 41 -3.62 -5.78 -3.02
N ALA A 42 -2.66 -6.54 -3.54
CA ALA A 42 -1.42 -6.03 -4.14
C ALA A 42 -0.96 -6.75 -5.44
N PRO A 43 -1.87 -7.20 -6.34
CA PRO A 43 -1.47 -8.00 -7.49
C PRO A 43 -0.59 -7.18 -8.43
N LYS A 44 0.65 -7.62 -8.68
CA LYS A 44 1.64 -6.85 -9.44
C LYS A 44 1.24 -6.59 -10.89
N ASP A 45 0.44 -7.49 -11.46
CA ASP A 45 -0.04 -7.42 -12.85
C ASP A 45 -1.40 -6.68 -12.99
N ASP A 46 -2.01 -6.21 -11.89
CA ASP A 46 -3.06 -5.18 -11.99
C ASP A 46 -2.41 -3.84 -12.32
N ALA A 47 -2.56 -3.39 -13.57
CA ALA A 47 -1.96 -2.15 -14.03
C ALA A 47 -2.37 -0.94 -13.16
N LYS A 48 -3.62 -0.85 -12.71
CA LYS A 48 -4.10 0.29 -11.92
C LYS A 48 -3.63 0.25 -10.46
N HIS A 49 -3.11 -0.88 -9.99
CA HIS A 49 -2.42 -0.97 -8.71
C HIS A 49 -0.97 -0.44 -8.80
N ARG A 50 -0.29 -0.61 -9.95
CA ARG A 50 1.15 -0.35 -10.10
C ARG A 50 1.52 0.53 -11.30
N SER A 51 1.57 -0.01 -12.52
CA SER A 51 2.14 0.70 -13.70
C SER A 51 1.30 1.88 -14.22
N ARG A 52 0.01 1.89 -13.92
CA ARG A 52 -0.98 2.92 -14.27
C ARG A 52 -1.70 3.40 -13.01
N TRP A 53 -0.98 3.54 -11.90
CA TRP A 53 -1.55 3.86 -10.59
C TRP A 53 -2.40 5.14 -10.57
N ARG A 54 -2.07 6.12 -11.44
CA ARG A 54 -2.82 7.38 -11.62
C ARG A 54 -4.22 7.20 -12.23
N ASP A 55 -4.46 6.09 -12.93
CA ASP A 55 -5.73 5.84 -13.59
C ASP A 55 -6.78 5.34 -12.59
N LEU A 56 -7.97 5.94 -12.66
CA LEU A 56 -9.13 5.50 -11.89
C LEU A 56 -9.73 4.21 -12.48
N TYR A 57 -10.37 3.43 -11.63
CA TYR A 57 -11.14 2.25 -12.04
C TYR A 57 -12.36 2.68 -12.89
N SER A 58 -12.66 1.93 -13.95
CA SER A 58 -13.87 2.10 -14.77
C SER A 58 -15.12 1.75 -13.96
N SER A 59 -16.31 2.03 -14.48
CA SER A 59 -17.57 1.67 -13.82
C SER A 59 -17.69 0.17 -13.55
N GLU A 60 -17.25 -0.66 -14.49
CA GLU A 60 -17.28 -2.12 -14.40
C GLU A 60 -16.30 -2.61 -13.32
N GLU A 61 -15.05 -2.15 -13.36
CA GLU A 61 -14.03 -2.49 -12.35
C GLU A 61 -14.44 -2.00 -10.96
N SER A 62 -15.02 -0.80 -10.87
CA SER A 62 -15.52 -0.20 -9.63
C SER A 62 -16.61 -1.07 -9.00
N SER A 63 -17.54 -1.59 -9.81
CA SER A 63 -18.59 -2.50 -9.35
C SER A 63 -18.01 -3.80 -8.80
N GLU A 64 -17.04 -4.41 -9.50
CA GLU A 64 -16.39 -5.64 -9.05
C GLU A 64 -15.62 -5.44 -7.74
N LEU A 65 -14.79 -4.39 -7.66
CA LEU A 65 -14.01 -4.08 -6.45
C LEU A 65 -14.89 -3.73 -5.25
N SER A 66 -15.94 -2.92 -5.47
CA SER A 66 -16.92 -2.61 -4.43
C SER A 66 -17.57 -3.88 -3.90
N GLN A 67 -18.06 -4.76 -4.78
CA GLN A 67 -18.63 -6.05 -4.35
C GLN A 67 -17.61 -6.90 -3.57
N LEU A 68 -16.35 -6.94 -4.01
CA LEU A 68 -15.30 -7.70 -3.34
C LEU A 68 -15.02 -7.18 -1.93
N ILE A 69 -14.91 -5.87 -1.76
CA ILE A 69 -14.71 -5.21 -0.46
C ILE A 69 -15.88 -5.52 0.49
N HIS A 70 -17.12 -5.42 0.00
CA HIS A 70 -18.32 -5.74 0.79
C HIS A 70 -18.40 -7.23 1.15
N ILE A 71 -17.94 -8.13 0.29
CA ILE A 71 -17.80 -9.56 0.60
C ILE A 71 -16.76 -9.73 1.72
N ALA A 72 -15.55 -9.17 1.58
CA ALA A 72 -14.51 -9.27 2.61
C ALA A 72 -15.03 -8.83 3.98
N LYS A 73 -15.74 -7.69 4.05
CA LYS A 73 -16.36 -7.18 5.29
C LYS A 73 -17.37 -8.16 5.89
N ARG A 74 -18.19 -8.83 5.07
CA ARG A 74 -19.15 -9.86 5.56
C ARG A 74 -18.47 -11.10 6.12
N TYR A 75 -17.27 -11.43 5.66
CA TYR A 75 -16.45 -12.52 6.20
C TYR A 75 -15.56 -12.06 7.38
N GLY A 76 -15.70 -10.82 7.86
CA GLY A 76 -14.86 -10.28 8.93
C GLY A 76 -13.40 -10.03 8.52
N ILE A 77 -13.14 -9.90 7.21
CA ILE A 77 -11.81 -9.68 6.66
C ILE A 77 -11.56 -8.19 6.46
N LYS A 78 -10.47 -7.68 7.02
CA LYS A 78 -9.89 -6.36 6.73
C LYS A 78 -9.33 -6.39 5.31
N PHE A 79 -10.04 -5.77 4.37
CA PHE A 79 -9.58 -5.59 3.01
C PHE A 79 -8.63 -4.39 2.96
N ILE A 80 -7.34 -4.65 2.81
CA ILE A 80 -6.31 -3.63 2.70
C ILE A 80 -6.01 -3.40 1.22
N TYR A 81 -6.33 -2.21 0.71
CA TYR A 81 -5.94 -1.86 -0.65
C TYR A 81 -4.51 -1.30 -0.65
N ALA A 82 -3.61 -1.96 -1.37
CA ALA A 82 -2.27 -1.46 -1.60
C ALA A 82 -2.20 -0.64 -2.89
N LEU A 83 -1.34 0.37 -2.93
CA LEU A 83 -0.98 1.11 -4.15
C LEU A 83 0.54 1.14 -4.29
N SER A 84 1.06 0.88 -5.49
CA SER A 84 2.49 0.83 -5.80
C SER A 84 2.90 1.96 -6.76
N PRO A 85 3.00 3.22 -6.31
CA PRO A 85 3.27 4.36 -7.20
C PRO A 85 4.75 4.50 -7.59
N GLY A 86 5.66 3.76 -6.94
CA GLY A 86 7.09 4.02 -6.98
C GLY A 86 7.80 3.85 -8.33
N LEU A 87 7.14 3.31 -9.36
CA LEU A 87 7.77 3.12 -10.68
C LEU A 87 8.05 4.45 -11.40
N ASP A 88 7.16 5.44 -11.26
CA ASP A 88 7.23 6.67 -12.05
C ASP A 88 6.66 7.90 -11.32
N ILE A 89 6.47 7.81 -10.01
CA ILE A 89 6.03 8.95 -9.20
C ILE A 89 7.12 10.02 -9.13
N ILE A 90 6.70 11.28 -9.26
CA ILE A 90 7.49 12.45 -8.88
C ILE A 90 6.96 12.91 -7.52
N TYR A 91 7.70 12.63 -6.44
CA TYR A 91 7.26 12.82 -5.06
C TYR A 91 6.91 14.28 -4.73
N SER A 92 7.59 15.24 -5.38
CA SER A 92 7.42 16.68 -5.23
C SER A 92 6.35 17.28 -6.15
N SER A 93 5.69 16.45 -6.97
CA SER A 93 4.66 16.89 -7.90
C SER A 93 3.28 16.90 -7.22
N GLU A 94 2.69 18.09 -7.09
CA GLU A 94 1.31 18.23 -6.61
C GLU A 94 0.30 17.46 -7.47
N LYS A 95 0.57 17.34 -8.78
CA LYS A 95 -0.27 16.58 -9.71
C LYS A 95 -0.27 15.09 -9.36
N ASP A 96 0.89 14.53 -9.05
CA ASP A 96 1.00 13.12 -8.67
C ASP A 96 0.37 12.86 -7.31
N LEU A 97 0.60 13.75 -6.34
CA LEU A 97 -0.08 13.70 -5.05
C LEU A 97 -1.61 13.74 -5.22
N THR A 98 -2.11 14.63 -6.08
CA THR A 98 -3.56 14.74 -6.39
C THR A 98 -4.10 13.47 -7.04
N SER A 99 -3.38 12.88 -8.00
CA SER A 99 -3.77 11.61 -8.62
C SER A 99 -3.85 10.47 -7.60
N LEU A 100 -2.91 10.44 -6.66
CA LEU A 100 -2.84 9.42 -5.60
C LEU A 100 -4.02 9.57 -4.62
N LYS A 101 -4.30 10.80 -4.16
CA LYS A 101 -5.46 11.14 -3.32
C LYS A 101 -6.78 10.76 -4.00
N ARG A 102 -6.97 11.14 -5.27
CA ARG A 102 -8.17 10.78 -6.05
C ARG A 102 -8.38 9.27 -6.19
N LYS A 103 -7.30 8.50 -6.31
CA LYS A 103 -7.37 7.04 -6.37
C LYS A 103 -7.87 6.46 -5.05
N PHE A 104 -7.34 6.94 -3.93
CA PHE A 104 -7.83 6.53 -2.61
C PHE A 104 -9.26 6.99 -2.36
N ASP A 105 -9.64 8.21 -2.74
CA ASP A 105 -11.03 8.68 -2.62
C ASP A 105 -12.01 7.74 -3.34
N GLN A 106 -11.67 7.34 -4.58
CA GLN A 106 -12.49 6.39 -5.34
C GLN A 106 -12.66 5.08 -4.57
N LEU A 107 -11.60 4.53 -3.99
CA LEU A 107 -11.65 3.28 -3.23
C LEU A 107 -12.38 3.41 -1.89
N SER A 108 -12.31 4.58 -1.26
CA SER A 108 -13.12 4.91 -0.09
C SER A 108 -14.60 4.88 -0.42
N THR A 109 -15.01 5.36 -1.61
CA THR A 109 -16.42 5.24 -2.06
C THR A 109 -16.87 3.79 -2.28
N PHE A 110 -15.93 2.85 -2.46
CA PHE A 110 -16.22 1.42 -2.57
C PHE A 110 -16.35 0.74 -1.20
N GLY A 111 -16.07 1.47 -0.10
CA GLY A 111 -16.11 0.96 1.27
C GLY A 111 -14.76 0.46 1.80
N CYS A 112 -13.65 0.79 1.13
CA CYS A 112 -12.32 0.45 1.63
C CYS A 112 -11.94 1.36 2.82
N GLU A 113 -11.42 0.76 3.89
CA GLU A 113 -11.11 1.44 5.16
C GLU A 113 -9.64 1.28 5.58
N TYR A 114 -8.89 0.40 4.89
CA TYR A 114 -7.52 0.01 5.26
C TYR A 114 -6.61 0.07 4.04
N TRP A 115 -5.38 0.52 4.24
CA TRP A 115 -4.54 1.00 3.14
C TRP A 115 -3.11 0.48 3.21
N ALA A 116 -2.43 0.44 2.07
CA ALA A 116 -1.00 0.27 2.01
C ALA A 116 -0.36 1.08 0.86
N ILE A 117 0.85 1.56 1.07
CA ILE A 117 1.69 2.16 0.03
C ILE A 117 2.96 1.34 -0.10
N LEU A 118 3.26 0.88 -1.31
CA LEU A 118 4.36 -0.05 -1.57
C LEU A 118 5.44 0.61 -2.43
N PHE A 119 6.68 0.52 -1.95
CA PHE A 119 7.88 0.96 -2.65
C PHE A 119 8.85 -0.20 -2.92
N ASP A 120 8.32 -1.42 -3.07
CA ASP A 120 9.06 -2.63 -3.42
C ASP A 120 9.36 -2.71 -4.93
N ASP A 121 10.50 -3.29 -5.27
CA ASP A 121 10.93 -3.58 -6.65
C ASP A 121 10.94 -2.34 -7.57
N ILE A 122 11.50 -1.24 -7.07
CA ILE A 122 11.72 0.02 -7.78
C ILE A 122 13.19 0.44 -7.71
N GLU A 123 13.59 1.29 -8.66
CA GLU A 123 14.90 1.93 -8.59
C GLU A 123 14.92 3.02 -7.51
N SER A 124 16.07 3.20 -6.85
CA SER A 124 16.23 4.22 -5.81
C SER A 124 16.61 5.61 -6.34
N GLU A 125 16.65 5.78 -7.66
CA GLU A 125 17.02 7.04 -8.30
C GLU A 125 15.81 7.99 -8.34
N MET A 126 16.00 9.20 -7.85
CA MET A 126 14.97 10.24 -7.86
C MET A 126 15.06 11.12 -9.11
N SER A 127 13.93 11.69 -9.53
CA SER A 127 13.91 12.76 -10.53
C SER A 127 14.74 13.97 -10.05
N GLN A 128 15.24 14.80 -10.98
CA GLN A 128 15.98 16.02 -10.58
C GLN A 128 15.12 16.95 -9.71
N GLN A 129 13.82 17.07 -10.04
CA GLN A 129 12.87 17.83 -9.25
C GLN A 129 12.79 17.31 -7.80
N ASP A 130 12.73 16.00 -7.60
CA ASP A 130 12.69 15.43 -6.25
C ASP A 130 14.01 15.62 -5.49
N LYS A 131 15.15 15.57 -6.18
CA LYS A 131 16.46 15.86 -5.56
C LYS A 131 16.56 17.30 -5.05
N ASP A 132 15.90 18.24 -5.71
CA ASP A 132 15.88 19.64 -5.30
C ASP A 132 14.95 19.88 -4.09
N ASN A 133 14.00 18.96 -3.84
CA ASN A 133 12.98 19.10 -2.79
C ASN A 133 13.17 18.16 -1.58
N PHE A 134 13.88 17.05 -1.75
CA PHE A 134 14.08 16.04 -0.71
C PHE A 134 15.55 15.70 -0.51
N ALA A 135 15.96 15.63 0.76
CA ALA A 135 17.33 15.29 1.12
C ALA A 135 17.74 13.86 0.71
N SER A 136 16.78 12.94 0.61
CA SER A 136 17.03 11.58 0.10
C SER A 136 15.73 10.88 -0.31
N PHE A 137 15.89 9.73 -0.97
CA PHE A 137 14.76 8.87 -1.37
C PHE A 137 13.87 8.44 -0.20
N GLY A 138 14.47 8.13 0.96
CA GLY A 138 13.72 7.80 2.16
C GLY A 138 12.88 8.98 2.67
N HIS A 139 13.40 10.22 2.61
CA HIS A 139 12.64 11.39 3.02
C HIS A 139 11.45 11.65 2.10
N ALA A 140 11.61 11.44 0.79
CA ALA A 140 10.53 11.59 -0.18
C ALA A 140 9.38 10.59 0.09
N GLN A 141 9.72 9.32 0.35
CA GLN A 141 8.74 8.29 0.67
C GLN A 141 8.03 8.54 2.02
N VAL A 142 8.79 8.96 3.04
CA VAL A 142 8.22 9.35 4.34
C VAL A 142 7.24 10.51 4.18
N ALA A 143 7.66 11.57 3.49
CA ALA A 143 6.82 12.76 3.30
C ALA A 143 5.51 12.41 2.59
N LEU A 144 5.59 11.66 1.49
CA LEU A 144 4.40 11.21 0.76
C LEU A 144 3.49 10.33 1.63
N THR A 145 4.06 9.37 2.35
CA THR A 145 3.27 8.41 3.14
C THR A 145 2.57 9.10 4.31
N ASN A 146 3.25 10.02 5.01
CA ASN A 146 2.66 10.80 6.09
C ASN A 146 1.57 11.75 5.57
N GLU A 147 1.79 12.43 4.44
CA GLU A 147 0.79 13.27 3.79
C GLU A 147 -0.48 12.49 3.46
N ILE A 148 -0.35 11.24 3.00
CA ILE A 148 -1.49 10.38 2.71
C ILE A 148 -2.16 9.84 3.97
N TYR A 149 -1.38 9.52 5.00
CA TYR A 149 -1.91 9.14 6.30
C TYR A 149 -2.81 10.24 6.88
N ASP A 150 -2.34 11.49 6.84
CA ASP A 150 -3.12 12.64 7.30
C ASP A 150 -4.32 12.92 6.39
N TYR A 151 -4.15 12.82 5.06
CA TYR A 151 -5.25 13.01 4.10
C TYR A 151 -6.40 12.01 4.29
N LEU A 152 -6.09 10.77 4.63
CA LEU A 152 -7.07 9.70 4.90
C LEU A 152 -7.65 9.77 6.31
N ASP A 153 -7.47 10.90 7.00
CA ASP A 153 -7.91 11.14 8.38
C ASP A 153 -7.39 10.09 9.36
N LYS A 154 -6.09 9.77 9.25
CA LYS A 154 -5.33 8.92 10.19
C LYS A 154 -6.00 7.55 10.37
N PRO A 155 -6.10 6.75 9.29
CA PRO A 155 -6.82 5.49 9.31
C PRO A 155 -6.24 4.52 10.36
N ASN A 156 -7.08 3.61 10.85
CA ASN A 156 -6.67 2.61 11.84
C ASN A 156 -5.58 1.67 11.32
N VAL A 157 -5.47 1.47 10.00
CA VAL A 157 -4.40 0.70 9.36
C VAL A 157 -3.94 1.42 8.08
N LEU A 158 -2.67 1.83 8.09
CA LEU A 158 -1.91 2.16 6.89
C LEU A 158 -0.59 1.39 6.96
N LEU A 159 -0.32 0.56 5.95
CA LEU A 159 0.91 -0.21 5.86
C LEU A 159 1.89 0.43 4.86
N PHE A 160 3.17 0.42 5.18
CA PHE A 160 4.25 0.91 4.33
C PHE A 160 5.19 -0.25 3.96
N CYS A 161 5.42 -0.48 2.66
CA CYS A 161 6.46 -1.41 2.22
C CYS A 161 7.71 -0.62 1.79
N PRO A 162 8.83 -0.71 2.53
CA PRO A 162 10.07 -0.04 2.19
C PRO A 162 10.69 -0.62 0.91
N THR A 163 11.53 0.17 0.24
CA THR A 163 12.38 -0.33 -0.86
C THR A 163 13.42 -1.32 -0.36
N GLN A 164 13.94 -1.12 0.86
CA GLN A 164 14.78 -2.11 1.55
C GLN A 164 13.91 -2.96 2.48
N TYR A 165 13.13 -3.90 1.94
CA TYR A 165 12.14 -4.70 2.69
C TYR A 165 12.66 -6.01 3.29
N CYS A 166 13.94 -6.32 3.12
CA CYS A 166 14.58 -7.49 3.73
C CYS A 166 16.02 -7.20 4.15
N SER A 167 16.56 -8.03 5.05
CA SER A 167 17.90 -7.82 5.64
C SER A 167 19.02 -7.74 4.59
N ARG A 168 18.86 -8.42 3.45
CA ARG A 168 19.84 -8.41 2.35
C ARG A 168 19.89 -7.07 1.61
N MET A 169 18.74 -6.40 1.51
CA MET A 169 18.60 -5.09 0.86
C MET A 169 19.00 -3.95 1.78
N ALA A 170 19.01 -4.16 3.10
CA ALA A 170 19.50 -3.18 4.05
C ALA A 170 21.01 -2.91 3.84
N LYS A 171 21.36 -1.72 3.37
CA LYS A 171 22.75 -1.34 3.08
C LYS A 171 23.25 -0.25 4.05
N PRO A 172 24.44 -0.42 4.66
CA PRO A 172 25.37 -1.55 4.56
C PRO A 172 24.98 -2.77 5.42
N SER A 173 24.16 -2.58 6.45
CA SER A 173 23.53 -3.64 7.26
C SER A 173 22.18 -3.15 7.78
N LEU A 174 21.40 -4.01 8.42
CA LEU A 174 20.10 -3.65 8.99
C LEU A 174 20.20 -2.46 9.95
N GLU A 175 21.15 -2.52 10.88
CA GLU A 175 21.32 -1.54 11.96
C GLU A 175 21.90 -0.20 11.48
N ARG A 176 22.60 -0.23 10.33
CA ARG A 176 23.35 0.91 9.79
C ARG A 176 22.75 1.46 8.51
N SER A 177 21.62 0.94 8.05
CA SER A 177 20.95 1.47 6.87
C SER A 177 20.42 2.86 7.15
N SER A 178 21.03 3.86 6.51
CA SER A 178 20.55 5.25 6.59
C SER A 178 19.12 5.38 6.07
N TYR A 179 18.77 4.61 5.03
CA TYR A 179 17.42 4.55 4.51
C TYR A 179 16.43 4.07 5.58
N LEU A 180 16.69 2.91 6.23
CA LEU A 180 15.79 2.39 7.25
C LEU A 180 15.73 3.27 8.50
N GLN A 181 16.84 3.91 8.88
CA GLN A 181 16.85 4.91 9.96
C GLN A 181 15.96 6.11 9.64
N ILE A 182 15.97 6.59 8.39
CA ILE A 182 15.08 7.68 7.94
C ILE A 182 13.62 7.23 7.99
N ILE A 183 13.30 6.03 7.50
CA ILE A 183 11.94 5.48 7.57
C ILE A 183 11.48 5.37 9.03
N GLY A 184 12.28 4.75 9.90
CA GLY A 184 11.93 4.51 11.30
C GLY A 184 11.81 5.79 12.15
N ASN A 185 12.57 6.84 11.83
CA ASN A 185 12.48 8.12 12.55
C ASN A 185 11.42 9.06 11.95
N GLY A 186 11.07 8.89 10.68
CA GLY A 186 10.28 9.85 9.92
C GLY A 186 8.82 9.47 9.71
N LEU A 187 8.51 8.16 9.58
CA LEU A 187 7.11 7.73 9.44
C LEU A 187 6.32 8.02 10.71
N HIS A 188 5.04 8.37 10.54
CA HIS A 188 4.12 8.50 11.65
C HIS A 188 4.06 7.18 12.45
N PRO A 189 4.07 7.22 13.80
CA PRO A 189 4.22 6.01 14.64
C PRO A 189 3.06 5.02 14.57
N ASP A 190 1.90 5.43 14.05
CA ASP A 190 0.73 4.56 13.80
C ASP A 190 0.74 3.92 12.39
N ILE A 191 1.79 4.14 11.58
CA ILE A 191 1.97 3.48 10.28
C ILE A 191 2.83 2.24 10.48
N ASP A 192 2.29 1.06 10.15
CA ASP A 192 3.01 -0.20 10.25
C ASP A 192 3.92 -0.43 9.03
N ILE A 193 5.02 -1.16 9.21
CA ILE A 193 6.02 -1.41 8.18
C ILE A 193 6.06 -2.89 7.81
N PHE A 194 5.95 -3.21 6.51
CA PHE A 194 6.16 -4.57 6.01
C PHE A 194 7.64 -4.98 6.08
N TRP A 195 7.88 -6.28 6.29
CA TRP A 195 9.22 -6.87 6.28
C TRP A 195 9.17 -8.34 5.85
N THR A 196 10.17 -8.82 5.09
CA THR A 196 10.28 -10.22 4.63
C THR A 196 11.58 -10.88 5.06
#